data_AF-A0A929HRA5-F1
#
_entry.id   AF-A0A929HRA5-F1
#
_cell.length_a   1.000
_cell.length_b   1.000
_cell.length_c   1.000
_cell.angle_alpha   90.00
_cell.angle_beta   90.00
_cell.angle_gamma   90.00
#
_symmetry.space_group_name_H-M   'P 1'
#
loop_
_entity.id
_entity.type
_entity.pdbx_description
1 polymer ?
#
loop_
_entity_poly.entity_id
_entity_poly.type
_entity_poly.pdbx_seq_one_letter_code
_entity_poly.pdbx_strand_id
1 'polypeptide(L)'
;MANNASHHIISAASTAEYEIKKSLFIGEISPCNNEQEAMQHLRKFISQHPNANHLAFAWRIRQEDGFINERSNDGGEPSGTAGRPILAPLEGEGIIDAVVGVIRYFGGVKLGTGGLARAYGTAAKLAIDGATIIPWIEMSELNLTIEYSQLQMLEYQLNKCNGQIVDQKFPDNVS
;
A
#
# COMPACT_ATOMS: atom_id res chain seq x y z
N MET A 1 -0.67 -26.09 -5.57
CA MET A 1 0.25 -25.62 -4.52
C MET A 1 0.22 -24.10 -4.58
N ALA A 2 -0.56 -23.45 -3.72
CA ALA A 2 -0.62 -21.99 -3.70
C ALA A 2 0.69 -21.48 -3.11
N ASN A 3 1.36 -20.60 -3.84
CA ASN A 3 2.61 -19.99 -3.44
C ASN A 3 2.32 -19.15 -2.18
N ASN A 4 2.85 -19.55 -1.04
CA ASN A 4 2.53 -18.98 0.27
C ASN A 4 3.31 -17.67 0.48
N ALA A 5 3.20 -16.72 -0.46
CA ALA A 5 3.71 -15.38 -0.27
C ALA A 5 2.77 -14.68 0.72
N SER A 6 3.25 -14.43 1.94
CA SER A 6 2.52 -13.65 2.93
C SER A 6 2.39 -12.21 2.41
N HIS A 7 1.18 -11.82 2.06
CA HIS A 7 0.88 -10.45 1.68
C HIS A 7 0.72 -9.57 2.92
N HIS A 8 1.10 -8.31 2.78
CA HIS A 8 0.90 -7.28 3.77
C HIS A 8 0.14 -6.10 3.16
N ILE A 9 -0.57 -5.36 4.00
CA ILE A 9 -1.22 -4.10 3.62
C ILE A 9 -0.78 -2.99 4.57
N ILE A 10 -0.98 -1.75 4.13
CA ILE A 10 -0.74 -0.55 4.92
C ILE A 10 -2.05 -0.12 5.57
N SER A 11 -2.04 0.10 6.89
CA SER A 11 -3.23 0.59 7.62
C SER A 11 -3.23 2.11 7.82
N ALA A 12 -2.06 2.76 7.70
CA ALA A 12 -1.92 4.20 7.83
C ALA A 12 -0.84 4.73 6.88
N ALA A 13 -1.13 5.85 6.19
CA ALA A 13 -0.19 6.51 5.30
C ALA A 13 1.03 7.04 6.06
N SER A 14 2.16 7.15 5.36
CA SER A 14 3.43 7.63 5.91
C SER A 14 4.19 8.43 4.87
N THR A 15 4.96 9.42 5.33
CA THR A 15 5.82 10.27 4.51
C THR A 15 7.21 10.30 5.12
N ALA A 16 8.24 10.25 4.28
CA ALA A 16 9.64 10.34 4.70
C ALA A 16 10.47 11.18 3.73
N GLU A 17 11.47 11.88 4.27
CA GLU A 17 12.41 12.70 3.50
C GLU A 17 13.78 12.04 3.44
N TYR A 18 14.45 12.20 2.31
CA TYR A 18 15.81 11.73 2.07
C TYR A 18 16.58 12.75 1.23
N GLU A 19 17.68 13.30 1.77
CA GLU A 19 18.53 14.24 1.06
C GLU A 19 19.87 13.61 0.67
N ILE A 20 20.27 13.77 -0.60
CA ILE A 20 21.58 13.35 -1.09
C ILE A 20 22.09 14.33 -2.16
N LYS A 21 23.34 14.78 -2.01
CA LYS A 21 24.00 15.74 -2.92
C LYS A 21 23.09 16.93 -3.25
N LYS A 22 22.51 17.54 -2.21
CA LYS A 22 21.59 18.68 -2.26
C LYS A 22 20.24 18.42 -2.93
N SER A 23 20.01 17.21 -3.44
CA SER A 23 18.70 16.82 -3.97
C SER A 23 17.87 16.23 -2.85
N LEU A 24 16.63 16.71 -2.71
CA LEU A 24 15.66 16.21 -1.73
C LEU A 24 14.69 15.27 -2.42
N PHE A 25 14.48 14.11 -1.79
CA PHE A 25 13.49 13.12 -2.18
C PHE A 25 12.48 12.99 -1.05
N ILE A 26 11.19 13.06 -1.38
CA ILE A 26 10.10 12.93 -0.41
C ILE A 26 9.28 11.74 -0.87
N GLY A 27 9.33 10.65 -0.11
CA GLY A 27 8.51 9.46 -0.34
C GLY A 27 7.22 9.54 0.45
N GLU A 28 6.11 9.14 -0.17
CA GLU A 28 4.82 8.98 0.49
C GLU A 28 4.22 7.63 0.10
N ILE A 29 3.74 6.88 1.09
CA ILE A 29 2.98 5.65 0.90
C ILE A 29 1.55 5.84 1.40
N SER A 30 0.58 5.37 0.63
CA SER A 30 -0.84 5.37 1.00
C SER A 30 -1.51 4.03 0.65
N PRO A 31 -2.45 3.55 1.47
CA PRO A 31 -3.30 2.42 1.10
C PRO A 31 -4.24 2.82 -0.04
N CYS A 32 -4.51 1.90 -0.96
CA CYS A 32 -5.46 2.08 -2.05
C CYS A 32 -5.99 0.74 -2.56
N ASN A 33 -7.30 0.65 -2.78
CA ASN A 33 -7.95 -0.60 -3.19
C ASN A 33 -8.02 -0.76 -4.71
N ASN A 34 -7.78 0.31 -5.46
CA ASN A 34 -7.91 0.34 -6.91
C ASN A 34 -7.04 1.44 -7.52
N GLU A 35 -6.85 1.38 -8.84
CA GLU A 35 -6.03 2.36 -9.56
C GLU A 35 -6.57 3.80 -9.44
N GLN A 36 -7.90 3.97 -9.34
CA GLN A 36 -8.50 5.29 -9.21
C GLN A 36 -8.10 5.96 -7.89
N GLU A 37 -8.16 5.24 -6.78
CA GLU A 37 -7.68 5.70 -5.47
C GLU A 37 -6.17 6.00 -5.52
N ALA A 38 -5.37 5.10 -6.10
CA ALA A 38 -3.94 5.31 -6.25
C ALA A 38 -3.63 6.64 -6.98
N MET A 39 -4.35 6.90 -8.08
CA MET A 39 -4.22 8.15 -8.83
C MET A 39 -4.71 9.38 -8.05
N GLN A 40 -5.71 9.25 -7.19
CA GLN A 40 -6.15 10.33 -6.30
C GLN A 40 -5.07 10.68 -5.27
N HIS A 41 -4.44 9.68 -4.65
CA HIS A 41 -3.32 9.88 -3.74
C HIS A 41 -2.15 10.60 -4.43
N LEU A 42 -1.75 10.14 -5.62
CA LEU A 42 -0.67 10.77 -6.39
C LEU A 42 -0.98 12.22 -6.76
N ARG A 43 -2.23 12.53 -7.14
CA ARG A 43 -2.67 13.91 -7.42
C ARG A 43 -2.64 14.79 -6.19
N LYS A 44 -3.09 14.26 -5.04
CA LYS A 44 -3.00 14.96 -3.75
C LYS A 44 -1.54 15.25 -3.41
N PHE A 45 -0.69 14.24 -3.51
CA PHE A 45 0.73 14.34 -3.19
C PHE A 45 1.44 15.39 -4.06
N ILE A 46 1.30 15.35 -5.39
CA ILE A 46 1.92 16.38 -6.25
C ILE A 46 1.37 17.79 -5.99
N SER A 47 0.09 17.93 -5.63
CA SER A 47 -0.51 19.25 -5.34
C SER A 47 0.07 19.91 -4.09
N GLN A 48 0.60 19.12 -3.15
CA GLN A 48 1.32 19.62 -1.96
C GLN A 48 2.76 20.06 -2.31
N HIS A 49 3.25 19.66 -3.48
CA HIS A 49 4.61 19.92 -3.96
C HIS A 49 4.63 20.61 -5.34
N PRO A 50 4.02 21.81 -5.50
CA PRO A 50 3.82 22.44 -6.80
C PRO A 50 5.13 22.80 -7.54
N ASN A 51 6.25 22.92 -6.83
CA ASN A 51 7.56 23.25 -7.38
C ASN A 51 8.46 22.01 -7.57
N ALA A 52 7.93 20.80 -7.42
CA ALA A 52 8.69 19.57 -7.61
C ALA A 52 9.14 19.40 -9.06
N ASN A 53 10.31 18.78 -9.25
CA ASN A 53 10.82 18.47 -10.59
C ASN A 53 10.16 17.23 -11.18
N HIS A 54 10.00 16.20 -10.37
CA HIS A 54 9.51 14.89 -10.78
C HIS A 54 8.63 14.28 -9.70
N LEU A 55 7.58 13.59 -10.12
CA LEU A 55 6.84 12.62 -9.30
C LEU A 55 6.94 11.26 -9.99
N ALA A 56 7.82 10.41 -9.49
CA ALA A 56 7.86 9.00 -9.86
C ALA A 56 6.99 8.20 -8.90
N PHE A 57 6.47 7.07 -9.32
CA PHE A 57 5.61 6.26 -8.47
C PHE A 57 5.68 4.78 -8.80
N ALA A 58 5.20 3.97 -7.87
CA ALA A 58 4.81 2.60 -8.13
C ALA A 58 3.61 2.19 -7.25
N TRP A 59 2.87 1.16 -7.66
CA TRP A 59 1.84 0.54 -6.84
C TRP A 59 1.79 -0.96 -7.08
N ARG A 60 1.21 -1.66 -6.11
CA ARG A 60 0.85 -3.08 -6.19
C ARG A 60 -0.58 -3.20 -5.68
N ILE A 61 -1.52 -3.54 -6.55
CA ILE A 61 -2.96 -3.50 -6.24
C ILE A 61 -3.59 -4.83 -6.61
N ARG A 62 -4.25 -5.49 -5.66
CA ARG A 62 -4.94 -6.75 -5.94
C ARG A 62 -6.19 -6.51 -6.80
N GLN A 63 -6.39 -7.37 -7.79
CA GLN A 63 -7.60 -7.41 -8.63
C GLN A 63 -8.59 -8.44 -8.07
N GLU A 64 -9.83 -8.40 -8.55
CA GLU A 64 -10.90 -9.32 -8.13
C GLU A 64 -10.56 -10.80 -8.36
N ASP A 65 -9.78 -11.10 -9.40
CA ASP A 65 -9.31 -12.45 -9.74
C ASP A 65 -8.08 -12.90 -8.92
N GLY A 66 -7.65 -12.09 -7.95
CA GLY A 66 -6.47 -12.32 -7.12
C GLY A 66 -5.15 -11.92 -7.77
N PHE A 67 -5.14 -11.46 -9.02
CA PHE A 67 -3.92 -10.97 -9.67
C PHE A 67 -3.42 -9.69 -8.99
N ILE A 68 -2.12 -9.59 -8.73
CA ILE A 68 -1.49 -8.37 -8.24
C ILE A 68 -1.08 -7.52 -9.44
N ASN A 69 -1.82 -6.45 -9.70
CA ASN A 69 -1.49 -5.46 -10.71
C ASN A 69 -0.38 -4.54 -10.19
N GLU A 70 0.78 -4.65 -10.81
CA GLU A 70 1.96 -3.86 -10.47
C GLU A 70 2.22 -2.82 -11.57
N ARG A 71 2.40 -1.57 -11.17
CA ARG A 71 2.76 -0.50 -12.11
C ARG A 71 3.86 0.34 -11.51
N SER A 72 4.72 0.85 -12.37
CA SER A 72 5.68 1.89 -12.01
C SER A 72 5.84 2.93 -13.11
N ASN A 73 6.25 4.13 -12.75
CA ASN A 73 6.47 5.24 -13.66
C ASN A 73 7.66 6.08 -13.18
N ASP A 74 8.57 6.41 -14.09
CA ASP A 74 9.78 7.16 -13.77
C ASP A 74 9.54 8.67 -13.57
N GLY A 75 8.33 9.20 -13.81
CA GLY A 75 8.02 10.61 -13.50
C GLY A 75 8.80 11.64 -14.31
N GLY A 76 9.29 11.26 -15.50
CA GLY A 76 10.18 12.08 -16.33
C GLY A 76 11.67 11.92 -16.04
N GLU A 77 12.05 11.09 -15.07
CA GLU A 77 13.45 10.66 -14.87
C GLU A 77 13.91 9.73 -16.00
N PRO A 78 15.23 9.50 -16.15
CA PRO A 78 15.73 8.49 -17.08
C PRO A 78 15.10 7.12 -16.82
N SER A 79 14.81 6.39 -17.91
CA SER A 79 14.08 5.13 -17.84
C SER A 79 14.73 4.13 -16.89
N GLY A 80 13.90 3.53 -16.02
CA GLY A 80 14.29 2.51 -15.05
C GLY A 80 15.04 3.05 -13.83
N THR A 81 15.21 4.37 -13.68
CA THR A 81 15.96 4.96 -12.58
C THR A 81 15.11 5.41 -11.40
N ALA A 82 13.79 5.37 -11.50
CA ALA A 82 12.91 5.80 -10.41
C ALA A 82 11.77 4.80 -10.15
N GLY A 83 10.93 4.51 -11.14
CA GLY A 83 9.74 3.68 -10.97
C GLY A 83 10.05 2.27 -10.45
N ARG A 84 10.95 1.53 -11.12
CA ARG A 84 11.34 0.17 -10.69
C ARG A 84 12.01 0.17 -9.31
N PRO A 85 12.93 1.09 -8.98
CA PRO A 85 13.44 1.26 -7.62
C PRO A 85 12.39 1.53 -6.55
N ILE A 86 11.30 2.25 -6.86
CA ILE A 86 10.18 2.47 -5.92
C ILE A 86 9.36 1.18 -5.74
N LEU A 87 9.18 0.40 -6.81
CA LEU A 87 8.41 -0.85 -6.77
C LEU A 87 9.11 -1.96 -5.98
N ALA A 88 10.45 -2.04 -6.06
CA ALA A 88 11.21 -3.14 -5.48
C ALA A 88 11.03 -3.31 -3.95
N PRO A 89 11.00 -2.26 -3.12
CA PRO A 89 10.64 -2.37 -1.70
C PRO A 89 9.23 -2.95 -1.45
N LEU A 90 8.23 -2.53 -2.23
CA LEU A 90 6.86 -3.06 -2.10
C LEU A 90 6.83 -4.57 -2.39
N GLU A 91 7.54 -5.02 -3.43
CA GLU A 91 7.71 -6.44 -3.77
C GLU A 91 8.44 -7.21 -2.66
N GLY A 92 9.57 -6.68 -2.19
CA GLY A 92 10.43 -7.31 -1.20
C GLY A 92 9.73 -7.55 0.15
N GLU A 93 8.78 -6.69 0.49
CA GLU A 93 7.98 -6.80 1.73
C GLU A 93 6.61 -7.44 1.51
N GLY A 94 6.28 -7.86 0.29
CA GLY A 94 4.98 -8.46 0.00
C GLY A 94 3.80 -7.49 0.16
N ILE A 95 4.05 -6.18 0.15
CA ILE A 95 3.02 -5.14 0.34
C ILE A 95 2.16 -5.04 -0.91
N ILE A 96 0.84 -5.10 -0.72
CA ILE A 96 -0.19 -4.92 -1.74
C ILE A 96 -1.23 -3.90 -1.26
N ASP A 97 -2.15 -3.55 -2.15
CA ASP A 97 -3.20 -2.54 -1.94
C ASP A 97 -2.63 -1.19 -1.47
N ALA A 98 -1.51 -0.79 -2.09
CA ALA A 98 -0.79 0.43 -1.74
C ALA A 98 -0.12 1.08 -2.96
N VAL A 99 0.01 2.40 -2.88
CA VAL A 99 0.75 3.25 -3.81
C VAL A 99 1.87 3.98 -3.08
N VAL A 100 3.03 4.08 -3.73
CA VAL A 100 4.16 4.89 -3.29
C VAL A 100 4.47 5.93 -4.35
N GLY A 101 4.44 7.20 -3.96
CA GLY A 101 4.93 8.32 -4.75
C GLY A 101 6.26 8.82 -4.19
N VAL A 102 7.18 9.24 -5.05
CA VAL A 102 8.40 9.94 -4.65
C VAL A 102 8.54 11.24 -5.44
N ILE A 103 8.46 12.34 -4.70
CA ILE A 103 8.77 13.69 -5.19
C ILE A 103 10.27 13.90 -5.15
N ARG A 104 10.80 14.57 -6.17
CA ARG A 104 12.19 15.03 -6.19
C ARG A 104 12.29 16.53 -6.40
N TYR A 105 13.12 17.17 -5.58
CA TYR A 105 13.67 18.50 -5.80
C TYR A 105 15.15 18.39 -6.18
N PHE A 106 15.53 18.92 -7.35
CA PHE A 106 16.88 18.83 -7.87
C PHE A 106 17.83 19.83 -7.20
N GLY A 107 18.93 19.33 -6.64
CA GLY A 107 19.92 20.12 -5.91
C GLY A 107 21.04 20.78 -6.73
N GLY A 108 20.94 20.77 -8.06
CA GLY A 108 22.00 21.28 -8.95
C GLY A 108 23.14 20.28 -9.23
N VAL A 109 23.20 19.13 -8.54
CA VAL A 109 24.24 18.11 -8.73
C VAL A 109 23.65 16.81 -9.28
N LYS A 110 24.12 16.37 -10.45
CA LYS A 110 23.67 15.11 -11.07
C LYS A 110 24.13 13.90 -10.24
N LEU A 111 23.21 12.95 -10.01
CA LEU A 111 23.49 11.72 -9.27
C LEU A 111 24.01 10.58 -10.16
N GLY A 112 23.79 10.65 -11.47
CA GLY A 112 23.96 9.50 -12.38
C GLY A 112 22.84 8.47 -12.21
N THR A 113 22.73 7.52 -13.14
CA THR A 113 21.62 6.54 -13.18
C THR A 113 21.57 5.66 -11.92
N GLY A 114 22.69 5.07 -11.52
CA GLY A 114 22.76 4.26 -10.29
C GLY A 114 22.63 5.07 -8.99
N GLY A 115 22.91 6.37 -9.03
CA GLY A 115 22.65 7.27 -7.90
C GLY A 115 21.17 7.60 -7.76
N LEU A 116 20.49 7.87 -8.87
CA LEU A 116 19.04 8.08 -8.91
C LEU A 116 18.29 6.85 -8.42
N ALA A 117 18.61 5.68 -8.99
CA ALA A 117 17.95 4.43 -8.62
C ALA A 117 18.03 4.17 -7.11
N ARG A 118 19.22 4.34 -6.51
CA ARG A 118 19.37 4.18 -5.06
C ARG A 118 18.60 5.24 -4.27
N ALA A 119 18.60 6.49 -4.69
CA ALA A 119 17.89 7.55 -3.99
C ALA A 119 16.37 7.34 -3.99
N TYR A 120 15.78 6.99 -5.13
CA TYR A 120 14.35 6.68 -5.25
C TYR A 120 13.95 5.46 -4.43
N GLY A 121 14.70 4.36 -4.52
CA GLY A 121 14.43 3.17 -3.71
C GLY A 121 14.59 3.44 -2.21
N THR A 122 15.57 4.26 -1.81
CA THR A 122 15.77 4.64 -0.40
C THR A 122 14.60 5.47 0.12
N ALA A 123 14.16 6.50 -0.62
CA ALA A 123 13.03 7.33 -0.22
C ALA A 123 11.72 6.52 -0.11
N ALA A 124 11.48 5.61 -1.06
CA ALA A 124 10.34 4.70 -1.01
C ALA A 124 10.39 3.77 0.22
N LYS A 125 11.56 3.17 0.48
CA LYS A 125 11.76 2.28 1.63
C LYS A 125 11.57 3.01 2.96
N LEU A 126 12.07 4.24 3.10
CA LEU A 126 11.85 5.04 4.32
C LEU A 126 10.37 5.37 4.55
N ALA A 127 9.61 5.66 3.49
CA ALA A 127 8.17 5.88 3.62
C ALA A 127 7.44 4.61 4.07
N ILE A 128 7.81 3.45 3.49
CA ILE A 128 7.30 2.13 3.89
C ILE A 128 7.64 1.81 5.35
N ASP A 129 8.89 2.03 5.77
CA ASP A 129 9.34 1.77 7.15
C ASP A 129 8.61 2.64 8.18
N GLY A 130 8.15 3.82 7.79
CA GLY A 130 7.34 4.70 8.64
C GLY A 130 5.85 4.33 8.70
N ALA A 131 5.38 3.41 7.85
CA ALA A 131 3.98 3.02 7.77
C ALA A 131 3.63 1.87 8.71
N THR A 132 2.35 1.78 9.10
CA THR A 132 1.84 0.65 9.88
C THR A 132 1.48 -0.51 8.96
N ILE A 133 2.39 -1.48 8.85
CA ILE A 133 2.25 -2.70 8.03
C ILE A 133 1.54 -3.79 8.85
N ILE A 134 0.50 -4.39 8.28
CA ILE A 134 -0.22 -5.52 8.89
C ILE A 134 -0.37 -6.68 7.89
N PRO A 135 -0.50 -7.94 8.35
CA PRO A 135 -0.79 -9.06 7.48
C PRO A 135 -2.10 -8.85 6.73
N TRP A 136 -2.10 -9.16 5.44
CA TRP A 136 -3.34 -9.33 4.70
C TRP A 136 -3.89 -10.73 4.94
N ILE A 137 -5.18 -10.81 5.28
CA ILE A 137 -5.87 -12.07 5.55
C ILE A 137 -7.10 -12.11 4.66
N GLU A 138 -7.19 -13.15 3.84
CA GLU A 138 -8.40 -13.41 3.06
C GLU A 138 -9.54 -13.80 4.02
N MET A 139 -10.64 -13.05 3.96
CA MET A 139 -11.84 -13.30 4.75
C MET A 139 -12.97 -13.73 3.83
N SER A 140 -13.85 -14.60 4.33
CA SER A 140 -15.08 -15.00 3.63
C SER A 140 -16.28 -14.71 4.52
N GLU A 141 -17.32 -14.15 3.92
CA GLU A 141 -18.59 -13.94 4.61
C GLU A 141 -19.43 -15.22 4.57
N LEU A 142 -19.97 -15.60 5.73
CA LEU A 142 -20.86 -16.74 5.89
C LEU A 142 -22.16 -16.26 6.52
N ASN A 143 -23.28 -16.67 5.95
CA ASN A 143 -24.59 -16.46 6.54
C ASN A 143 -24.97 -17.70 7.37
N LEU A 144 -25.20 -17.50 8.67
CA LEU A 144 -25.53 -18.56 9.61
C LEU A 144 -26.86 -18.25 10.29
N THR A 145 -27.75 -19.24 10.34
CA THR A 145 -28.92 -19.23 11.23
C THR A 145 -28.61 -20.12 12.41
N ILE A 146 -28.63 -19.56 13.60
CA ILE A 146 -28.32 -20.25 14.85
C ILE A 146 -29.45 -20.06 15.86
N GLU A 147 -29.53 -20.96 16.82
CA GLU A 147 -30.35 -20.75 18.01
C GLU A 147 -29.74 -19.67 18.90
N TYR A 148 -30.56 -18.91 19.63
CA TYR A 148 -30.07 -17.85 20.52
C TYR A 148 -29.06 -18.37 21.56
N SER A 149 -29.25 -19.61 22.03
CA SER A 149 -28.34 -20.29 22.96
C SER A 149 -26.94 -20.55 22.40
N GLN A 150 -26.76 -20.52 21.08
CA GLN A 150 -25.49 -20.78 20.39
C GLN A 150 -24.68 -19.51 20.15
N LEU A 151 -25.27 -18.32 20.33
CA LEU A 151 -24.62 -17.03 20.01
C LEU A 151 -23.28 -16.86 20.72
N GLN A 152 -23.25 -17.10 22.03
CA GLN A 152 -22.06 -16.91 22.84
C GLN A 152 -20.94 -17.91 22.47
N MET A 153 -21.31 -19.13 22.07
CA MET A 153 -20.37 -20.12 21.55
C MET A 153 -19.81 -19.68 20.19
N LEU A 154 -20.65 -19.16 19.30
CA LEU A 154 -20.22 -18.64 18.00
C LEU A 154 -19.23 -17.49 18.16
N GLU A 155 -19.54 -16.50 18.99
CA GLU A 155 -18.66 -15.36 19.28
C GLU A 155 -17.29 -15.82 19.82
N TYR A 156 -17.29 -16.82 20.71
CA TYR A 156 -16.06 -17.39 21.24
C TYR A 156 -15.21 -18.06 20.15
N GLN A 157 -15.83 -18.84 19.26
CA GLN A 157 -15.11 -19.51 18.17
C GLN A 157 -14.64 -18.50 17.10
N LEU A 158 -15.44 -17.49 16.78
CA LEU A 158 -15.06 -16.41 15.86
C LEU A 158 -13.83 -15.66 16.36
N ASN A 159 -13.80 -15.28 17.64
CA ASN A 159 -12.63 -14.62 18.22
C ASN A 159 -11.35 -15.48 18.14
N LYS A 160 -11.46 -16.81 18.22
CA LYS A 160 -10.31 -17.71 18.09
C LYS A 160 -9.74 -17.76 16.67
N CYS A 161 -10.53 -17.46 15.65
CA CYS A 161 -10.09 -17.42 14.27
C CYS A 161 -10.00 -15.99 13.70
N ASN A 162 -9.99 -14.97 14.56
CA ASN A 162 -10.02 -13.55 14.18
C ASN A 162 -11.21 -13.20 13.24
N GLY A 163 -12.31 -13.96 13.35
CA GLY A 163 -13.57 -13.68 12.69
C GLY A 163 -14.37 -12.61 13.41
N GLN A 164 -15.29 -11.98 12.70
CA GLN A 164 -16.17 -10.92 13.22
C GLN A 164 -17.60 -11.11 12.74
N ILE A 165 -18.57 -10.67 13.54
CA ILE A 165 -19.98 -10.60 13.13
C ILE A 165 -20.14 -9.31 12.32
N VAL A 166 -20.47 -9.45 11.03
CA VAL A 166 -20.64 -8.32 10.09
C VAL A 166 -22.06 -7.73 10.18
N ASP A 167 -23.08 -8.58 10.29
CA ASP A 167 -24.49 -8.22 10.44
C ASP A 167 -25.18 -9.25 11.35
N GLN A 168 -26.14 -8.80 12.16
CA GLN A 168 -26.89 -9.66 13.06
C GLN A 168 -28.37 -9.26 13.06
N LYS A 169 -29.24 -10.23 12.72
CA LYS A 169 -30.69 -10.03 12.69
C LYS A 169 -31.35 -10.98 13.65
N PHE A 170 -32.17 -10.43 14.54
CA PHE A 170 -33.11 -11.20 15.34
C PHE A 170 -34.45 -11.16 14.61
N PRO A 171 -35.03 -12.32 14.24
CA PRO A 171 -36.38 -12.30 13.70
C PRO A 171 -37.34 -11.74 14.75
N ASP A 172 -37.96 -10.60 14.45
CA ASP A 172 -39.04 -10.03 15.23
C ASP A 172 -40.25 -10.95 15.11
N ASN A 173 -40.42 -11.85 16.09
CA ASN A 173 -41.70 -12.33 16.64
C ASN A 173 -41.43 -13.56 17.52
N VAL A 174 -41.23 -13.32 18.81
CA VAL A 174 -41.54 -14.34 19.83
C VAL A 174 -43.03 -14.13 20.15
N SER A 175 -43.90 -14.94 19.55
CA SER A 175 -45.26 -15.15 20.05
C SER A 175 -45.27 -16.20 21.15
#